data_AF-A0A6G4QTF4-F1
#
_entry.id   AF-A0A6G4QTF4-F1
#
_cell.length_a   1.000
_cell.length_b   1.000
_cell.length_c   1.000
_cell.angle_alpha   90.00
_cell.angle_beta   90.00
_cell.angle_gamma   90.00
#
_symmetry.space_group_name_H-M   'P 1'
#
loop_
_entity.id
_entity.type
_entity.pdbx_description
1 polymer ?
#
loop_
_entity_poly.entity_id
_entity_poly.type
_entity_poly.pdbx_seq_one_letter_code
_entity_poly.pdbx_strand_id
1 'polypeptide(L)'
;MHQAVIAATGLFTPPFSISNVELVDAFNAYVERFNAANAQAIAAGEVTALAPSSPEFIEKASGIKARYVMNKDGIIDPEVMRPNLPERPNDQISILAEMAVKAAQQAIAAWGKPVSEIGAVICAASNMQRAYPAMAIEVQQALGIEGFAFDMNVACSSATFGIKTAADFIATGSAKAVLMVNPEICSGHLNFKDRDSHFIFGDVATAVILEEASQATGGWEILGTRLKTQFSNNIRNNFGFLNNAAPEGVGAKDKLFVQEGRKVFREVVPMVSEMIVEHAGDIGLDATALKRLWLHQANINMNDLIARKVLGRDPEAGENVIILDEYANTSSAGSIIAFHSANDDFAPGDTGLICSFGAGYSAGTVFVRKR
;
A
#
# COMPACT_ATOMS: atom_id res chain seq x y z
N MET A 1 29.75 8.82 -2.43
CA MET A 1 28.63 7.93 -2.78
C MET A 1 27.67 8.73 -3.63
N HIS A 2 27.07 8.10 -4.63
CA HIS A 2 26.09 8.76 -5.50
C HIS A 2 24.82 9.07 -4.70
N GLN A 3 24.33 10.30 -4.77
CA GLN A 3 23.09 10.68 -4.09
C GLN A 3 21.90 10.28 -4.96
N ALA A 4 20.85 9.70 -4.37
CA ALA A 4 19.64 9.31 -5.09
C ALA A 4 18.55 10.39 -5.02
N VAL A 5 17.76 10.49 -6.07
CA VAL A 5 16.53 11.29 -6.11
C VAL A 5 15.35 10.40 -6.52
N ILE A 6 14.14 10.77 -6.09
CA ILE A 6 12.92 10.29 -6.73
C ILE A 6 12.66 11.19 -7.93
N ALA A 7 12.84 10.66 -9.14
CA ALA A 7 12.77 11.42 -10.38
C ALA A 7 11.35 11.48 -10.94
N ALA A 8 10.61 10.38 -10.86
CA ALA A 8 9.26 10.29 -11.40
C ALA A 8 8.41 9.28 -10.64
N THR A 9 7.10 9.44 -10.74
CA THR A 9 6.12 8.50 -10.20
C THR A 9 5.02 8.22 -11.22
N GLY A 10 4.35 7.09 -11.05
CA GLY A 10 3.21 6.69 -11.86
C GLY A 10 2.18 5.95 -11.03
N LEU A 11 0.96 5.91 -11.53
CA LEU A 11 -0.23 5.43 -10.86
C LEU A 11 -1.14 4.73 -11.87
N PHE A 12 -1.50 3.50 -11.57
CA PHE A 12 -2.59 2.81 -12.23
C PHE A 12 -3.75 2.64 -11.25
N THR A 13 -4.90 3.19 -11.62
CA THR A 13 -6.16 3.04 -10.87
C THR A 13 -7.07 2.05 -11.61
N PRO A 14 -7.55 0.99 -10.96
CA PRO A 14 -8.50 0.05 -11.55
C PRO A 14 -9.77 0.73 -12.09
N PRO A 15 -10.42 0.17 -13.12
CA PRO A 15 -11.55 0.82 -13.79
C PRO A 15 -12.85 0.79 -12.98
N PHE A 16 -12.95 -0.06 -11.95
CA PHE A 16 -14.16 -0.20 -11.14
C PHE A 16 -13.98 0.38 -9.75
N SER A 17 -15.01 1.02 -9.24
CA SER A 17 -15.11 1.46 -7.85
C SER A 17 -16.33 0.85 -7.15
N ILE A 18 -16.20 0.66 -5.84
CA ILE A 18 -17.29 0.24 -4.95
C ILE A 18 -17.45 1.32 -3.88
N SER A 19 -18.60 1.97 -3.81
CA SER A 19 -18.94 2.88 -2.72
C SER A 19 -19.19 2.13 -1.41
N ASN A 20 -19.13 2.83 -0.26
CA ASN A 20 -19.53 2.22 1.01
C ASN A 20 -20.97 1.69 1.00
N VAL A 21 -21.89 2.35 0.29
CA VAL A 21 -23.28 1.92 0.18
C VAL A 21 -23.34 0.55 -0.51
N GLU A 22 -22.76 0.42 -1.70
CA GLU A 22 -22.77 -0.85 -2.44
C GLU A 22 -22.10 -2.00 -1.67
N LEU A 23 -20.98 -1.71 -1.00
CA LEU A 23 -20.28 -2.71 -0.19
C LEU A 23 -21.12 -3.16 1.02
N VAL A 24 -21.76 -2.21 1.71
CA VAL A 24 -22.61 -2.49 2.86
C VAL A 24 -23.87 -3.23 2.47
N ASP A 25 -24.49 -2.89 1.35
CA ASP A 25 -25.69 -3.58 0.86
C ASP A 25 -25.39 -5.07 0.60
N ALA A 26 -24.27 -5.36 -0.08
CA ALA A 26 -23.81 -6.74 -0.30
C ALA A 26 -23.47 -7.45 1.03
N PHE A 27 -22.74 -6.78 1.93
CA PHE A 27 -22.39 -7.32 3.24
C PHE A 27 -23.62 -7.64 4.09
N ASN A 28 -24.59 -6.74 4.13
CA ASN A 28 -25.81 -6.91 4.92
C ASN A 28 -26.71 -8.01 4.34
N ALA A 29 -26.81 -8.11 3.01
CA ALA A 29 -27.49 -9.23 2.35
C ALA A 29 -26.81 -10.57 2.69
N TYR A 30 -25.47 -10.63 2.72
CA TYR A 30 -24.73 -11.81 3.18
C TYR A 30 -25.05 -12.13 4.65
N VAL A 31 -25.05 -11.13 5.54
CA VAL A 31 -25.36 -11.28 6.97
C VAL A 31 -26.77 -11.83 7.19
N GLU A 32 -27.77 -11.27 6.50
CA GLU A 32 -29.16 -11.71 6.59
C GLU A 32 -29.30 -13.18 6.16
N ARG A 33 -28.69 -13.55 5.03
CA ARG A 33 -28.68 -14.93 4.53
C ARG A 33 -28.00 -15.89 5.50
N PHE A 34 -26.84 -15.51 6.02
CA PHE A 34 -26.11 -16.32 7.01
C PHE A 34 -26.94 -16.54 8.28
N ASN A 35 -27.50 -15.46 8.83
CA ASN A 35 -28.30 -15.54 10.05
C ASN A 35 -29.58 -16.36 9.85
N ALA A 36 -30.24 -16.22 8.70
CA ALA A 36 -31.40 -17.04 8.35
C ALA A 36 -31.04 -18.54 8.22
N ALA A 37 -29.96 -18.85 7.51
CA ALA A 37 -29.50 -20.24 7.32
C ALA A 37 -29.04 -20.91 8.63
N ASN A 38 -28.58 -20.11 9.61
CA ASN A 38 -28.07 -20.60 10.89
C ASN A 38 -29.03 -20.32 12.07
N ALA A 39 -30.30 -19.96 11.81
CA ALA A 39 -31.22 -19.49 12.84
C ALA A 39 -31.37 -20.44 14.04
N GLN A 40 -31.42 -21.75 13.79
CA GLN A 40 -31.51 -22.77 14.85
C GLN A 40 -30.21 -22.87 15.68
N ALA A 41 -29.06 -22.91 15.02
CA ALA A 41 -27.75 -22.97 15.67
C ALA A 41 -27.45 -21.67 16.47
N ILE A 42 -27.92 -20.52 15.98
CA ILE A 42 -27.86 -19.24 16.70
C ILE A 42 -28.72 -19.29 17.96
N ALA A 43 -29.96 -19.78 17.86
CA ALA A 43 -30.85 -19.93 19.01
C ALA A 43 -30.30 -20.92 20.06
N ALA A 44 -29.55 -21.94 19.62
CA ALA A 44 -28.86 -22.90 20.48
C ALA A 44 -27.54 -22.37 21.09
N GLY A 45 -27.06 -21.20 20.65
CA GLY A 45 -25.78 -20.63 21.11
C GLY A 45 -24.53 -21.29 20.52
N GLU A 46 -24.68 -22.12 19.48
CA GLU A 46 -23.59 -22.81 18.79
C GLU A 46 -22.89 -21.91 17.76
N VAL A 47 -23.64 -20.96 17.19
CA VAL A 47 -23.16 -19.99 16.21
C VAL A 47 -23.50 -18.58 16.67
N THR A 48 -22.53 -17.68 16.62
CA THR A 48 -22.76 -16.25 16.89
C THR A 48 -23.45 -15.61 15.68
N ALA A 49 -24.58 -14.93 15.91
CA ALA A 49 -25.23 -14.14 14.88
C ALA A 49 -24.30 -13.03 14.36
N LEU A 50 -24.26 -12.86 13.04
CA LEU A 50 -23.50 -11.78 12.43
C LEU A 50 -24.24 -10.45 12.57
N ALA A 51 -23.48 -9.37 12.82
CA ALA A 51 -24.02 -8.03 12.91
C ALA A 51 -23.89 -7.29 11.55
N PRO A 52 -24.87 -6.45 11.17
CA PRO A 52 -24.79 -5.66 9.95
C PRO A 52 -23.70 -4.57 10.05
N SER A 53 -23.27 -4.09 8.89
CA SER A 53 -22.40 -2.92 8.75
C SER A 53 -23.21 -1.69 8.30
N SER A 54 -22.58 -0.52 8.30
CA SER A 54 -23.18 0.73 7.78
C SER A 54 -22.12 1.65 7.17
N PRO A 55 -22.45 2.50 6.18
CA PRO A 55 -21.51 3.46 5.63
C PRO A 55 -20.95 4.41 6.70
N GLU A 56 -21.79 4.84 7.65
CA GLU A 56 -21.41 5.74 8.74
C GLU A 56 -20.40 5.08 9.69
N PHE A 57 -20.55 3.77 9.93
CA PHE A 57 -19.57 3.01 10.70
C PHE A 57 -18.21 3.00 10.00
N ILE A 58 -18.18 2.74 8.69
CA ILE A 58 -16.95 2.69 7.90
C ILE A 58 -16.24 4.05 7.91
N GLU A 59 -16.97 5.11 7.57
CA GLU A 59 -16.43 6.47 7.51
C GLU A 59 -15.91 6.92 8.88
N LYS A 60 -16.66 6.67 9.95
CA LYS A 60 -16.22 7.01 11.31
C LYS A 60 -14.98 6.21 11.74
N ALA A 61 -14.91 4.93 11.37
CA ALA A 61 -13.81 4.06 11.77
C ALA A 61 -12.50 4.39 11.05
N SER A 62 -12.57 4.89 9.81
CA SER A 62 -11.41 4.94 8.91
C SER A 62 -11.26 6.20 8.05
N GLY A 63 -12.35 6.91 7.75
CA GLY A 63 -12.41 7.97 6.74
C GLY A 63 -12.63 7.47 5.31
N ILE A 64 -12.70 6.16 5.09
CA ILE A 64 -12.87 5.54 3.76
C ILE A 64 -14.30 5.76 3.26
N LYS A 65 -14.47 6.14 1.98
CA LYS A 65 -15.78 6.35 1.34
C LYS A 65 -16.01 5.43 0.14
N ALA A 66 -14.94 5.11 -0.57
CA ALA A 66 -14.93 4.21 -1.70
C ALA A 66 -13.60 3.44 -1.78
N ARG A 67 -13.55 2.48 -2.70
CA ARG A 67 -12.31 1.81 -3.12
C ARG A 67 -12.39 1.44 -4.58
N TYR A 68 -11.24 1.44 -5.24
CA TYR A 68 -11.08 0.84 -6.56
C TYR A 68 -10.80 -0.66 -6.43
N VAL A 69 -11.29 -1.45 -7.37
CA VAL A 69 -11.13 -2.91 -7.40
C VAL A 69 -10.92 -3.43 -8.81
N MET A 70 -10.17 -4.53 -8.95
CA MET A 70 -9.99 -5.18 -10.25
C MET A 70 -11.23 -5.97 -10.71
N ASN A 71 -12.06 -6.42 -9.77
CA ASN A 71 -13.32 -7.10 -10.07
C ASN A 71 -14.40 -6.65 -9.08
N LYS A 72 -15.44 -5.97 -9.57
CA LYS A 72 -16.56 -5.50 -8.76
C LYS A 72 -17.60 -6.59 -8.49
N ASP A 73 -18.04 -7.26 -9.55
CA ASP A 73 -19.23 -8.13 -9.51
C ASP A 73 -19.13 -9.24 -8.46
N GLY A 74 -17.97 -9.91 -8.33
CA GLY A 74 -17.81 -10.96 -7.32
C GLY A 74 -17.75 -10.44 -5.87
N ILE A 75 -17.31 -9.19 -5.67
CA ILE A 75 -17.22 -8.58 -4.34
C ILE A 75 -18.61 -8.18 -3.85
N ILE A 76 -19.44 -7.60 -4.73
CA ILE A 76 -20.80 -7.14 -4.37
C ILE A 76 -21.88 -8.22 -4.49
N ASP A 77 -21.52 -9.44 -4.89
CA ASP A 77 -22.42 -10.59 -4.86
C ASP A 77 -22.42 -11.24 -3.46
N PRO A 78 -23.55 -11.22 -2.72
CA PRO A 78 -23.64 -11.77 -1.36
C PRO A 78 -23.45 -13.30 -1.29
N GLU A 79 -23.50 -14.02 -2.41
CA GLU A 79 -23.16 -15.45 -2.48
C GLU A 79 -21.66 -15.69 -2.61
N VAL A 80 -20.95 -14.75 -3.22
CA VAL A 80 -19.54 -14.88 -3.57
C VAL A 80 -18.65 -14.17 -2.54
N MET A 81 -18.86 -12.86 -2.33
CA MET A 81 -18.12 -12.00 -1.40
C MET A 81 -16.58 -12.10 -1.56
N ARG A 82 -16.09 -12.08 -2.81
CA ARG A 82 -14.66 -12.07 -3.17
C ARG A 82 -14.48 -11.73 -4.66
N PRO A 83 -13.34 -11.16 -5.10
CA PRO A 83 -13.11 -10.95 -6.51
C PRO A 83 -13.14 -12.27 -7.30
N ASN A 84 -13.72 -12.21 -8.51
CA ASN A 84 -13.64 -13.27 -9.50
C ASN A 84 -12.66 -12.87 -10.61
N LEU A 85 -11.40 -13.29 -10.48
CA LEU A 85 -10.32 -13.02 -11.43
C LEU A 85 -9.88 -14.35 -12.04
N PRO A 86 -10.31 -14.67 -13.29
CA PRO A 86 -9.91 -15.91 -13.96
C PRO A 86 -8.40 -16.02 -14.12
N GLU A 87 -7.88 -17.25 -14.04
CA GLU A 87 -6.47 -17.53 -14.32
C GLU A 87 -6.12 -17.17 -15.76
N ARG A 88 -4.88 -16.69 -15.95
CA ARG A 88 -4.31 -16.42 -17.27
C ARG A 88 -3.28 -17.50 -17.61
N PRO A 89 -3.20 -17.94 -18.88
CA PRO A 89 -2.13 -18.84 -19.32
C PRO A 89 -0.75 -18.14 -19.28
N ASN A 90 0.33 -18.92 -19.22
CA ASN A 90 1.69 -18.42 -19.05
C ASN A 90 2.22 -17.54 -20.20
N ASP A 91 1.60 -17.59 -21.38
CA ASP A 91 1.93 -16.75 -22.54
C ASP A 91 1.28 -15.36 -22.47
N GLN A 92 0.46 -15.10 -21.46
CA GLN A 92 -0.12 -13.80 -21.18
C GLN A 92 0.52 -13.18 -19.94
N ILE A 93 0.62 -11.85 -19.94
CA ILE A 93 1.05 -11.10 -18.76
C ILE A 93 0.09 -11.36 -17.59
N SER A 94 0.66 -11.65 -16.42
CA SER A 94 -0.10 -11.83 -15.19
C SER A 94 -0.81 -10.53 -14.80
N ILE A 95 -1.95 -10.64 -14.11
CA ILE A 95 -2.77 -9.45 -13.77
C ILE A 95 -2.01 -8.47 -12.88
N LEU A 96 -1.21 -8.96 -11.94
CA LEU A 96 -0.44 -8.11 -11.03
C LEU A 96 0.71 -7.40 -11.78
N ALA A 97 1.39 -8.10 -12.70
CA ALA A 97 2.41 -7.47 -13.55
C ALA A 97 1.81 -6.47 -14.54
N GLU A 98 0.63 -6.73 -15.10
CA GLU A 98 -0.07 -5.80 -15.98
C GLU A 98 -0.35 -4.46 -15.30
N MET A 99 -0.83 -4.49 -14.04
CA MET A 99 -1.05 -3.28 -13.25
C MET A 99 0.26 -2.52 -13.00
N ALA A 100 1.33 -3.24 -12.62
CA ALA A 100 2.65 -2.65 -12.41
C ALA A 100 3.21 -2.00 -13.68
N VAL A 101 3.08 -2.66 -14.85
CA VAL A 101 3.52 -2.13 -16.14
C VAL A 101 2.78 -0.85 -16.49
N LYS A 102 1.46 -0.78 -16.28
CA LYS A 102 0.67 0.43 -16.54
C LYS A 102 1.14 1.62 -15.68
N ALA A 103 1.36 1.40 -14.38
CA ALA A 103 1.91 2.43 -13.51
C ALA A 103 3.35 2.82 -13.92
N ALA A 104 4.19 1.84 -14.25
CA ALA A 104 5.57 2.07 -14.68
C ALA A 104 5.65 2.86 -15.98
N GLN A 105 4.76 2.60 -16.95
CA GLN A 105 4.70 3.37 -18.20
C GLN A 105 4.43 4.85 -17.95
N GLN A 106 3.55 5.20 -17.02
CA GLN A 106 3.33 6.59 -16.62
C GLN A 106 4.59 7.18 -15.97
N ALA A 107 5.25 6.44 -15.07
CA ALA A 107 6.48 6.91 -14.43
C ALA A 107 7.62 7.11 -15.45
N ILE A 108 7.81 6.18 -16.39
CA ILE A 108 8.80 6.26 -17.47
C ILE A 108 8.51 7.46 -18.37
N ALA A 109 7.24 7.68 -18.75
CA ALA A 109 6.84 8.83 -19.54
C ALA A 109 7.12 10.15 -18.81
N ALA A 110 6.82 10.24 -17.51
CA ALA A 110 7.09 11.41 -16.69
C ALA A 110 8.61 11.63 -16.45
N TRP A 111 9.40 10.57 -16.39
CA TRP A 111 10.86 10.63 -16.27
C TRP A 111 11.52 11.15 -17.55
N GLY A 112 10.98 10.78 -18.71
CA GLY A 112 11.38 11.33 -20.01
C GLY A 112 12.75 10.84 -20.52
N LYS A 113 13.31 9.77 -19.94
CA LYS A 113 14.59 9.16 -20.38
C LYS A 113 14.39 7.75 -20.95
N PRO A 114 15.35 7.22 -21.72
CA PRO A 114 15.26 5.87 -22.28
C PRO A 114 15.18 4.80 -21.20
N VAL A 115 14.34 3.78 -21.40
CA VAL A 115 14.21 2.63 -20.48
C VAL A 115 15.53 1.87 -20.29
N SER A 116 16.45 1.95 -21.26
CA SER A 116 17.78 1.35 -21.21
C SER A 116 18.69 1.94 -20.13
N GLU A 117 18.35 3.08 -19.54
CA GLU A 117 19.07 3.67 -18.40
C GLU A 117 18.65 3.05 -17.05
N ILE A 118 17.53 2.33 -17.01
CA ILE A 118 17.08 1.60 -15.81
C ILE A 118 17.88 0.30 -15.72
N GLY A 119 18.61 0.12 -14.62
CA GLY A 119 19.46 -1.07 -14.40
C GLY A 119 18.89 -2.08 -13.41
N ALA A 120 17.81 -1.73 -12.71
CA ALA A 120 17.15 -2.62 -11.77
C ALA A 120 15.64 -2.40 -11.69
N VAL A 121 14.88 -3.49 -11.48
CA VAL A 121 13.45 -3.46 -11.19
C VAL A 121 13.15 -4.10 -9.83
N ILE A 122 12.45 -3.39 -8.96
CA ILE A 122 12.02 -3.89 -7.65
C ILE A 122 10.50 -3.98 -7.62
N CYS A 123 9.93 -5.17 -7.46
CA CYS A 123 8.51 -5.32 -7.13
C CYS A 123 8.36 -5.36 -5.60
N ALA A 124 7.94 -4.25 -5.01
CA ALA A 124 7.83 -4.07 -3.56
C ALA A 124 6.36 -3.93 -3.15
N ALA A 125 5.70 -5.05 -2.84
CA ALA A 125 4.25 -5.09 -2.57
C ALA A 125 3.92 -6.03 -1.40
N SER A 126 2.68 -5.97 -0.92
CA SER A 126 2.26 -6.76 0.24
C SER A 126 1.95 -8.23 -0.04
N ASN A 127 1.67 -8.57 -1.29
CA ASN A 127 1.54 -9.95 -1.76
C ASN A 127 2.05 -10.08 -3.19
N MET A 128 2.69 -11.21 -3.49
CA MET A 128 3.11 -11.56 -4.84
C MET A 128 2.14 -12.57 -5.42
N GLN A 129 1.78 -12.44 -6.70
CA GLN A 129 0.85 -13.36 -7.36
C GLN A 129 1.42 -14.79 -7.46
N ARG A 130 2.74 -14.93 -7.45
CA ARG A 130 3.47 -16.21 -7.48
C ARG A 130 4.79 -16.11 -6.74
N ALA A 131 5.39 -17.26 -6.43
CA ALA A 131 6.72 -17.32 -5.82
C ALA A 131 7.85 -17.20 -6.84
N TYR A 132 7.71 -17.87 -7.99
CA TYR A 132 8.66 -17.81 -9.10
C TYR A 132 7.97 -18.15 -10.43
N PRO A 133 8.47 -17.66 -11.58
CA PRO A 133 9.48 -16.60 -11.70
C PRO A 133 9.01 -15.30 -11.03
N ALA A 134 9.91 -14.40 -10.64
CA ALA A 134 9.55 -13.20 -9.88
C ALA A 134 8.56 -12.29 -10.67
N MET A 135 7.72 -11.53 -9.95
CA MET A 135 6.86 -10.50 -10.54
C MET A 135 7.70 -9.42 -11.21
N ALA A 136 8.78 -8.98 -10.56
CA ALA A 136 9.68 -7.96 -11.06
C ALA A 136 10.36 -8.35 -12.39
N ILE A 137 10.69 -9.63 -12.57
CA ILE A 137 11.31 -10.14 -13.82
C ILE A 137 10.31 -10.11 -14.98
N GLU A 138 9.03 -10.43 -14.74
CA GLU A 138 7.99 -10.32 -15.76
C GLU A 138 7.73 -8.85 -16.13
N VAL A 139 7.69 -7.93 -15.15
CA VAL A 139 7.58 -6.49 -15.38
C VAL A 139 8.79 -5.95 -16.15
N GLN A 140 9.99 -6.37 -15.77
CA GLN A 140 11.24 -6.04 -16.46
C GLN A 140 11.19 -6.44 -17.94
N GLN A 141 10.83 -7.70 -18.23
CA GLN A 141 10.70 -8.21 -19.59
C GLN A 141 9.63 -7.44 -20.38
N ALA A 142 8.47 -7.18 -19.77
CA ALA A 142 7.37 -6.49 -20.43
C ALA A 142 7.70 -5.03 -20.80
N LEU A 143 8.62 -4.38 -20.08
CA LEU A 143 9.08 -3.02 -20.32
C LEU A 143 10.35 -2.93 -21.17
N GLY A 144 10.98 -4.07 -21.51
CA GLY A 144 12.25 -4.11 -22.23
C GLY A 144 13.42 -3.52 -21.44
N ILE A 145 13.40 -3.69 -20.10
CA ILE A 145 14.47 -3.22 -19.22
C ILE A 145 15.53 -4.31 -19.07
N GLU A 146 16.80 -3.96 -19.24
CA GLU A 146 17.93 -4.87 -19.01
C GLU A 146 18.46 -4.73 -17.57
N GLY A 147 19.34 -5.64 -17.15
CA GLY A 147 19.88 -5.66 -15.79
C GLY A 147 19.23 -6.73 -14.91
N PHE A 148 18.88 -6.40 -13.67
CA PHE A 148 18.35 -7.38 -12.71
C PHE A 148 17.01 -6.96 -12.09
N ALA A 149 16.24 -7.94 -11.63
CA ALA A 149 14.96 -7.69 -10.99
C ALA A 149 14.67 -8.69 -9.86
N PHE A 150 13.98 -8.24 -8.82
CA PHE A 150 13.54 -9.11 -7.72
C PHE A 150 12.28 -8.60 -7.02
N ASP A 151 11.61 -9.51 -6.33
CA ASP A 151 10.46 -9.23 -5.50
C ASP A 151 10.89 -9.03 -4.04
N MET A 152 10.28 -8.08 -3.34
CA MET A 152 10.44 -7.89 -1.91
C MET A 152 9.11 -7.61 -1.23
N ASN A 153 8.95 -8.09 -0.01
CA ASN A 153 7.70 -7.96 0.74
C ASN A 153 7.98 -7.67 2.22
N VAL A 154 7.53 -6.50 2.66
CA VAL A 154 7.38 -6.11 4.07
C VAL A 154 6.01 -5.47 4.28
N ALA A 155 5.01 -6.04 3.62
CA ALA A 155 3.62 -5.61 3.63
C ALA A 155 3.47 -4.10 3.40
N CYS A 156 2.83 -3.40 4.35
CA CYS A 156 2.45 -1.99 4.27
C CYS A 156 3.63 -1.04 4.09
N SER A 157 4.87 -1.45 4.42
CA SER A 157 6.05 -0.59 4.27
C SER A 157 6.93 -0.92 3.07
N SER A 158 6.47 -1.78 2.15
CA SER A 158 7.30 -2.24 1.04
C SER A 158 7.81 -1.10 0.15
N ALA A 159 7.02 -0.05 -0.08
CA ALA A 159 7.46 1.07 -0.90
C ALA A 159 8.60 1.90 -0.27
N THR A 160 8.55 2.22 1.03
CA THR A 160 9.63 2.99 1.67
C THR A 160 10.89 2.15 1.85
N PHE A 161 10.75 0.85 2.13
CA PHE A 161 11.87 -0.09 2.15
C PHE A 161 12.47 -0.22 0.75
N GLY A 162 11.65 -0.32 -0.30
CA GLY A 162 12.09 -0.35 -1.69
C GLY A 162 12.79 0.92 -2.14
N ILE A 163 12.31 2.10 -1.72
CA ILE A 163 12.99 3.39 -1.95
C ILE A 163 14.37 3.40 -1.31
N LYS A 164 14.49 2.94 -0.06
CA LYS A 164 15.79 2.82 0.62
C LYS A 164 16.72 1.88 -0.14
N THR A 165 16.24 0.69 -0.51
CA THR A 165 17.03 -0.31 -1.23
C THR A 165 17.47 0.20 -2.61
N ALA A 166 16.59 0.87 -3.35
CA ALA A 166 16.93 1.50 -4.63
C ALA A 166 17.97 2.62 -4.45
N ALA A 167 17.83 3.47 -3.42
CA ALA A 167 18.82 4.49 -3.10
C ALA A 167 20.19 3.89 -2.77
N ASP A 168 20.25 2.74 -2.09
CA ASP A 168 21.52 2.04 -1.82
C ASP A 168 22.15 1.46 -3.09
N PHE A 169 21.35 0.92 -4.02
CA PHE A 169 21.87 0.46 -5.31
C PHE A 169 22.49 1.60 -6.12
N ILE A 170 21.86 2.77 -6.10
CA ILE A 170 22.39 3.98 -6.73
C ILE A 170 23.67 4.42 -6.02
N ALA A 171 23.64 4.53 -4.68
CA ALA A 171 24.77 4.99 -3.89
C ALA A 171 26.04 4.14 -4.06
N THR A 172 25.86 2.83 -4.29
CA THR A 172 26.93 1.85 -4.55
C THR A 172 27.30 1.70 -6.02
N GLY A 173 26.56 2.33 -6.95
CA GLY A 173 26.80 2.24 -8.39
C GLY A 173 26.31 0.94 -9.04
N SER A 174 25.53 0.12 -8.33
CA SER A 174 24.95 -1.13 -8.87
C SER A 174 23.91 -0.87 -9.97
N ALA A 175 23.25 0.29 -9.92
CA ALA A 175 22.35 0.78 -10.97
C ALA A 175 22.35 2.31 -10.97
N LYS A 176 22.20 2.94 -12.14
CA LYS A 176 22.09 4.41 -12.25
C LYS A 176 20.66 4.90 -12.07
N ALA A 177 19.69 4.12 -12.55
CA ALA A 177 18.28 4.29 -12.26
C ALA A 177 17.64 2.96 -11.88
N VAL A 178 16.64 3.03 -11.01
CA VAL A 178 15.88 1.88 -10.49
C VAL A 178 14.40 2.17 -10.66
N LEU A 179 13.68 1.23 -11.26
CA LEU A 179 12.22 1.22 -11.27
C LEU A 179 11.72 0.40 -10.09
N MET A 180 11.02 1.04 -9.15
CA MET A 180 10.25 0.35 -8.13
C MET A 180 8.78 0.35 -8.54
N VAL A 181 8.11 -0.80 -8.41
CA VAL A 181 6.66 -0.94 -8.60
C VAL A 181 6.01 -1.52 -7.34
N ASN A 182 4.80 -1.05 -7.03
CA ASN A 182 4.01 -1.48 -5.87
C ASN A 182 2.60 -1.89 -6.32
N PRO A 183 2.44 -2.99 -7.08
CA PRO A 183 1.12 -3.47 -7.47
C PRO A 183 0.42 -4.15 -6.28
N GLU A 184 -0.80 -3.74 -5.98
CA GLU A 184 -1.57 -4.18 -4.82
C GLU A 184 -2.98 -4.58 -5.27
N ILE A 185 -3.28 -5.88 -5.26
CA ILE A 185 -4.64 -6.42 -5.38
C ILE A 185 -5.06 -6.89 -3.98
N CYS A 186 -5.25 -5.92 -3.09
CA CYS A 186 -5.56 -6.22 -1.70
C CYS A 186 -6.92 -6.90 -1.53
N SER A 187 -7.85 -6.66 -2.46
CA SER A 187 -9.14 -7.36 -2.52
C SER A 187 -8.99 -8.88 -2.61
N GLY A 188 -7.89 -9.38 -3.18
CA GLY A 188 -7.62 -10.81 -3.33
C GLY A 188 -7.33 -11.55 -2.02
N HIS A 189 -6.94 -10.82 -0.97
CA HIS A 189 -6.64 -11.39 0.34
C HIS A 189 -7.43 -10.73 1.49
N LEU A 190 -8.45 -9.93 1.17
CA LEU A 190 -9.37 -9.37 2.15
C LEU A 190 -10.51 -10.35 2.46
N ASN A 191 -10.91 -10.40 3.72
CA ASN A 191 -12.13 -11.11 4.12
C ASN A 191 -13.35 -10.19 4.04
N PHE A 192 -14.03 -10.17 2.89
CA PHE A 192 -15.26 -9.38 2.73
C PHE A 192 -16.43 -9.87 3.60
N LYS A 193 -16.30 -11.02 4.28
CA LYS A 193 -17.28 -11.55 5.23
C LYS A 193 -17.00 -11.15 6.68
N ASP A 194 -15.94 -10.36 6.92
CA ASP A 194 -15.55 -9.88 8.24
C ASP A 194 -15.95 -8.40 8.43
N ARG A 195 -16.85 -8.14 9.37
CA ARG A 195 -17.43 -6.81 9.60
C ARG A 195 -16.38 -5.75 9.93
N ASP A 196 -15.31 -6.14 10.63
CA ASP A 196 -14.31 -5.22 11.14
C ASP A 196 -13.21 -4.89 10.13
N SER A 197 -13.14 -5.62 9.00
CA SER A 197 -12.12 -5.41 7.97
C SER A 197 -12.61 -5.33 6.51
N HIS A 198 -13.85 -5.74 6.19
CA HIS A 198 -14.34 -5.82 4.79
C HIS A 198 -14.24 -4.52 3.98
N PHE A 199 -14.17 -3.38 4.66
CA PHE A 199 -14.10 -2.05 4.06
C PHE A 199 -12.68 -1.50 3.91
N ILE A 200 -11.68 -2.17 4.50
CA ILE A 200 -10.34 -1.60 4.70
C ILE A 200 -9.59 -1.44 3.40
N PHE A 201 -9.58 -2.44 2.51
CA PHE A 201 -8.65 -2.45 1.38
C PHE A 201 -9.28 -2.07 0.03
N GLY A 202 -8.43 -1.54 -0.85
CA GLY A 202 -8.65 -1.34 -2.28
C GLY A 202 -7.45 -1.82 -3.11
N ASP A 203 -7.64 -1.81 -4.43
CA ASP A 203 -6.64 -2.25 -5.41
C ASP A 203 -6.02 -1.05 -6.15
N VAL A 204 -4.73 -1.13 -6.47
CA VAL A 204 -3.97 -0.08 -7.16
C VAL A 204 -2.63 -0.61 -7.67
N ALA A 205 -1.93 0.12 -8.54
CA ALA A 205 -0.48 0.00 -8.62
C ALA A 205 0.19 1.36 -8.68
N THR A 206 1.30 1.53 -7.97
CA THR A 206 2.18 2.69 -8.12
C THR A 206 3.54 2.30 -8.70
N ALA A 207 4.24 3.26 -9.28
CA ALA A 207 5.61 3.12 -9.71
C ALA A 207 6.42 4.35 -9.30
N VAL A 208 7.69 4.14 -9.00
CA VAL A 208 8.65 5.18 -8.62
C VAL A 208 9.94 4.93 -9.37
N ILE A 209 10.43 5.93 -10.10
CA ILE A 209 11.77 5.90 -10.69
C ILE A 209 12.69 6.69 -9.78
N LEU A 210 13.74 6.01 -9.31
CA LEU A 210 14.84 6.63 -8.61
C LEU A 210 16.05 6.70 -9.54
N GLU A 211 16.81 7.78 -9.46
CA GLU A 211 18.05 7.90 -10.23
C GLU A 211 19.13 8.66 -9.47
N GLU A 212 20.35 8.58 -9.99
CA GLU A 212 21.46 9.38 -9.52
C GLU A 212 21.19 10.89 -9.70
N ALA A 213 21.35 11.65 -8.61
CA ALA A 213 21.10 13.10 -8.56
C ALA A 213 21.92 13.90 -9.57
N SER A 214 23.11 13.42 -9.95
CA SER A 214 23.96 14.07 -10.96
C SER A 214 23.39 13.98 -12.38
N GLN A 215 22.50 13.01 -12.63
CA GLN A 215 21.82 12.81 -13.91
C GLN A 215 20.40 13.41 -13.91
N ALA A 216 19.85 13.77 -12.75
CA ALA A 216 18.50 14.26 -12.60
C ALA A 216 18.34 15.75 -12.98
N THR A 217 17.30 16.05 -13.76
CA THR A 217 16.94 17.43 -14.16
C THR A 217 16.00 18.13 -13.18
N GLY A 218 15.50 17.40 -12.18
CA GLY A 218 14.56 17.87 -11.16
C GLY A 218 14.26 16.75 -10.17
N GLY A 219 13.02 16.66 -9.71
CA GLY A 219 12.56 15.60 -8.81
C GLY A 219 12.79 15.93 -7.34
N TRP A 220 13.04 14.89 -6.55
CA TRP A 220 13.05 14.96 -5.09
C TRP A 220 14.32 14.35 -4.52
N GLU A 221 15.18 15.19 -3.95
CA GLU A 221 16.36 14.74 -3.22
C GLU A 221 15.94 13.90 -2.01
N ILE A 222 16.48 12.69 -1.87
CA ILE A 222 16.28 11.87 -0.68
C ILE A 222 17.27 12.35 0.40
N LEU A 223 16.75 13.02 1.42
CA LEU A 223 17.54 13.57 2.52
C LEU A 223 17.96 12.50 3.52
N GLY A 224 17.10 11.51 3.73
CA GLY A 224 17.34 10.44 4.68
C GLY A 224 16.25 9.38 4.62
N THR A 225 16.64 8.14 4.93
CA THR A 225 15.72 7.02 5.09
C THR A 225 15.94 6.32 6.43
N ARG A 226 14.86 5.94 7.10
CA ARG A 226 14.91 5.09 8.31
C ARG A 226 13.86 4.02 8.21
N LEU A 227 14.24 2.79 8.53
CA LEU A 227 13.39 1.62 8.49
C LEU A 227 13.35 0.99 9.88
N LYS A 228 12.16 0.56 10.32
CA LYS A 228 11.96 -0.11 11.60
C LYS A 228 10.98 -1.27 11.42
N THR A 229 11.28 -2.40 12.07
CA THR A 229 10.37 -3.53 12.18
C THR A 229 10.29 -4.00 13.62
N GLN A 230 9.11 -4.39 14.08
CA GLN A 230 8.88 -4.96 15.39
C GLN A 230 7.80 -6.04 15.28
N PHE A 231 8.16 -7.30 15.49
CA PHE A 231 7.24 -8.42 15.30
C PHE A 231 5.90 -8.23 16.04
N SER A 232 4.78 -8.40 15.32
CA SER A 232 3.44 -8.39 15.90
C SER A 232 2.50 -9.32 15.12
N ASN A 233 1.64 -10.03 15.84
CA ASN A 233 0.55 -10.82 15.26
C ASN A 233 -0.74 -10.01 15.05
N ASN A 234 -0.77 -8.74 15.47
CA ASN A 234 -1.99 -7.92 15.41
C ASN A 234 -2.43 -7.59 13.98
N ILE A 235 -1.59 -7.87 12.97
CA ILE A 235 -1.98 -7.90 11.55
C ILE A 235 -1.31 -9.12 10.93
N ARG A 236 -2.10 -10.08 10.43
CA ARG A 236 -1.56 -11.34 9.92
C ARG A 236 -2.45 -11.97 8.86
N ASN A 237 -1.82 -12.68 7.94
CA ASN A 237 -2.45 -13.63 7.01
C ASN A 237 -1.55 -14.88 6.97
N ASN A 238 -2.12 -16.08 7.17
CA ASN A 238 -1.42 -17.37 7.20
C ASN A 238 -1.49 -18.14 5.88
N PHE A 239 -2.00 -17.53 4.79
CA PHE A 239 -1.96 -18.11 3.48
C PHE A 239 -0.53 -18.27 2.97
N GLY A 240 -0.21 -19.46 2.44
CA GLY A 240 1.09 -19.74 1.87
C GLY A 240 1.24 -21.19 1.41
N PHE A 241 2.34 -21.48 0.73
CA PHE A 241 2.58 -22.77 0.07
C PHE A 241 2.53 -23.98 1.03
N LEU A 242 2.90 -23.80 2.31
CA LEU A 242 2.83 -24.86 3.31
C LEU A 242 1.40 -25.24 3.70
N ASN A 243 0.37 -24.48 3.34
CA ASN A 243 -1.02 -24.90 3.55
C ASN A 243 -1.36 -26.18 2.79
N ASN A 244 -0.68 -26.45 1.66
CA ASN A 244 -0.81 -27.73 0.95
C ASN A 244 -0.36 -28.93 1.81
N ALA A 245 0.51 -28.70 2.81
CA ALA A 245 0.95 -29.70 3.77
C ALA A 245 0.16 -29.70 5.09
N ALA A 246 -0.85 -28.83 5.23
CA ALA A 246 -1.71 -28.69 6.40
C ALA A 246 -3.18 -28.58 5.94
N PRO A 247 -3.76 -29.67 5.38
CA PRO A 247 -5.07 -29.66 4.74
C PRO A 247 -6.20 -29.21 5.67
N GLU A 248 -6.05 -29.40 6.99
CA GLU A 248 -6.99 -28.94 8.02
C GLU A 248 -7.18 -27.41 8.05
N GLY A 249 -6.20 -26.65 7.54
CA GLY A 249 -6.23 -25.19 7.50
C GLY A 249 -6.71 -24.59 6.18
N VAL A 250 -6.97 -25.41 5.15
CA VAL A 250 -7.38 -24.93 3.83
C VAL A 250 -8.76 -24.26 3.92
N GLY A 251 -8.86 -23.02 3.45
CA GLY A 251 -10.10 -22.23 3.48
C GLY A 251 -10.44 -21.62 4.85
N ALA A 252 -9.60 -21.78 5.87
CA ALA A 252 -9.81 -21.15 7.16
C ALA A 252 -9.71 -19.61 7.08
N LYS A 253 -10.42 -18.90 7.97
CA LYS A 253 -10.48 -17.43 7.98
C LYS A 253 -9.10 -16.76 8.11
N ASP A 254 -8.16 -17.42 8.79
CA ASP A 254 -6.79 -16.93 8.99
C ASP A 254 -5.94 -16.99 7.70
N LYS A 255 -6.46 -17.54 6.59
CA LYS A 255 -5.87 -17.50 5.24
C LYS A 255 -6.22 -16.23 4.47
N LEU A 256 -6.90 -15.30 5.13
CA LEU A 256 -7.16 -13.95 4.65
C LEU A 256 -6.61 -12.94 5.68
N PHE A 257 -6.75 -11.66 5.38
CA PHE A 257 -6.38 -10.60 6.30
C PHE A 257 -7.11 -10.70 7.64
N VAL A 258 -6.36 -10.73 8.73
CA VAL A 258 -6.85 -10.66 10.10
C VAL A 258 -6.14 -9.52 10.83
N GLN A 259 -6.90 -8.69 11.54
CA GLN A 259 -6.35 -7.56 12.27
C GLN A 259 -7.04 -7.33 13.63
N GLU A 260 -6.23 -6.99 14.63
CA GLU A 260 -6.68 -6.43 15.90
C GLU A 260 -6.55 -4.89 15.90
N GLY A 261 -7.46 -4.21 15.21
CA GLY A 261 -7.29 -2.79 14.83
C GLY A 261 -7.08 -1.83 16.02
N ARG A 262 -7.69 -2.12 17.18
CA ARG A 262 -7.50 -1.31 18.40
C ARG A 262 -6.08 -1.41 18.97
N LYS A 263 -5.45 -2.60 18.92
CA LYS A 263 -4.06 -2.78 19.35
C LYS A 263 -3.11 -2.11 18.37
N VAL A 264 -3.34 -2.30 17.07
CA VAL A 264 -2.60 -1.61 15.99
C VAL A 264 -2.60 -0.10 16.20
N PHE A 265 -3.76 0.49 16.42
CA PHE A 265 -3.88 1.94 16.67
C PHE A 265 -3.04 2.40 17.86
N ARG A 266 -3.13 1.70 19.00
CA ARG A 266 -2.45 2.07 20.25
C ARG A 266 -0.93 1.91 20.18
N GLU A 267 -0.45 0.92 19.41
CA GLU A 267 0.96 0.57 19.36
C GLU A 267 1.70 1.29 18.21
N VAL A 268 1.06 1.41 17.03
CA VAL A 268 1.72 1.95 15.83
C VAL A 268 1.79 3.48 15.84
N VAL A 269 0.74 4.17 16.29
CA VAL A 269 0.71 5.65 16.33
C VAL A 269 1.90 6.26 17.11
N PRO A 270 2.18 5.87 18.37
CA PRO A 270 3.33 6.41 19.09
C PRO A 270 4.65 5.98 18.44
N MET A 271 4.79 4.71 18.07
CA MET A 271 6.00 4.18 17.43
C MET A 271 6.41 4.97 16.18
N VAL A 272 5.44 5.30 15.32
CA VAL A 272 5.68 6.03 14.07
C VAL A 272 5.97 7.50 14.36
N SER A 273 5.21 8.13 15.26
CA SER A 273 5.41 9.54 15.61
C SER A 273 6.81 9.79 16.18
N GLU A 274 7.26 8.93 17.10
CA GLU A 274 8.62 8.97 17.67
C GLU A 274 9.66 8.77 16.58
N MET A 275 9.50 7.74 15.74
CA MET A 275 10.43 7.44 14.65
C MET A 275 10.59 8.60 13.66
N ILE A 276 9.51 9.32 13.34
CA ILE A 276 9.56 10.49 12.46
C ILE A 276 10.36 11.63 13.11
N VAL A 277 10.03 11.98 14.36
CA VAL A 277 10.67 13.10 15.08
C VAL A 277 12.15 12.83 15.33
N GLU A 278 12.49 11.62 15.79
CA GLU A 278 13.88 11.20 15.98
C GLU A 278 14.65 11.23 14.66
N HIS A 279 14.08 10.71 13.57
CA HIS A 279 14.75 10.70 12.29
C HIS A 279 14.96 12.11 11.74
N ALA A 280 13.97 13.00 11.85
CA ALA A 280 14.11 14.40 11.47
C ALA A 280 15.27 15.07 12.23
N GLY A 281 15.33 14.89 13.56
CA GLY A 281 16.40 15.42 14.40
C GLY A 281 17.79 14.90 14.00
N ASP A 282 17.91 13.60 13.72
CA ASP A 282 19.17 12.96 13.36
C ASP A 282 19.73 13.45 12.00
N ILE A 283 18.87 13.93 11.09
CA ILE A 283 19.28 14.54 9.82
C ILE A 283 19.22 16.08 9.83
N GLY A 284 19.04 16.68 11.02
CA GLY A 284 19.07 18.13 11.21
C GLY A 284 17.88 18.89 10.62
N LEU A 285 16.73 18.23 10.46
CA LEU A 285 15.48 18.87 10.04
C LEU A 285 14.59 19.18 11.24
N ASP A 286 13.92 20.33 11.17
CA ASP A 286 12.78 20.64 12.02
C ASP A 286 11.51 20.02 11.42
N ALA A 287 10.99 18.99 12.06
CA ALA A 287 9.77 18.31 11.60
C ALA A 287 8.54 19.23 11.59
N THR A 288 8.53 20.30 12.40
CA THR A 288 7.42 21.26 12.45
C THR A 288 7.36 22.19 11.24
N ALA A 289 8.46 22.26 10.48
CA ALA A 289 8.61 23.07 9.27
C ALA A 289 8.38 22.27 7.97
N LEU A 290 8.00 21.00 8.05
CA LEU A 290 7.67 20.20 6.87
C LEU A 290 6.45 20.78 6.16
N LYS A 291 6.56 20.96 4.84
CA LYS A 291 5.44 21.46 4.02
C LYS A 291 4.33 20.42 3.87
N ARG A 292 4.69 19.13 3.81
CA ARG A 292 3.72 18.05 3.59
C ARG A 292 4.14 16.72 4.16
N LEU A 293 3.14 15.99 4.64
CA LEU A 293 3.21 14.61 5.08
C LEU A 293 2.37 13.75 4.13
N TRP A 294 3.04 12.80 3.48
CA TRP A 294 2.43 11.71 2.72
C TRP A 294 2.51 10.44 3.57
N LEU A 295 1.66 10.39 4.59
CA LEU A 295 1.57 9.27 5.52
C LEU A 295 0.90 8.06 4.87
N HIS A 296 0.95 6.91 5.56
CA HIS A 296 0.26 5.70 5.15
C HIS A 296 -1.26 5.97 5.06
N GLN A 297 -1.92 5.35 4.08
CA GLN A 297 -3.30 5.69 3.72
C GLN A 297 -4.25 4.57 4.11
N ALA A 298 -4.49 4.40 5.41
CA ALA A 298 -5.35 3.32 5.93
C ALA A 298 -6.42 3.80 6.92
N ASN A 299 -6.10 4.80 7.74
CA ASN A 299 -7.02 5.32 8.74
C ASN A 299 -6.74 6.80 9.00
N ILE A 300 -7.70 7.67 8.68
CA ILE A 300 -7.56 9.11 8.87
C ILE A 300 -7.30 9.48 10.33
N ASN A 301 -7.90 8.77 11.29
CA ASN A 301 -7.73 9.05 12.72
C ASN A 301 -6.29 8.79 13.18
N MET A 302 -5.61 7.79 12.59
CA MET A 302 -4.18 7.56 12.87
C MET A 302 -3.33 8.66 12.26
N ASN A 303 -3.62 9.04 11.00
CA ASN A 303 -2.89 10.09 10.30
C ASN A 303 -2.98 11.42 11.03
N ASP A 304 -4.17 11.81 11.48
CA ASP A 304 -4.37 13.06 12.21
C ASP A 304 -3.57 13.13 13.52
N LEU A 305 -3.52 12.03 14.28
CA LEU A 305 -2.72 11.97 15.52
C LEU A 305 -1.22 12.07 15.24
N ILE A 306 -0.74 11.34 14.23
CA ILE A 306 0.68 11.36 13.85
C ILE A 306 1.05 12.75 13.31
N ALA A 307 0.24 13.32 12.41
CA ALA A 307 0.49 14.62 11.81
C ALA A 307 0.52 15.74 12.86
N ARG A 308 -0.44 15.78 13.79
CA ARG A 308 -0.43 16.74 14.91
C ARG A 308 0.82 16.63 15.76
N LYS A 309 1.26 15.40 16.05
CA LYS A 309 2.45 15.16 16.87
C LYS A 309 3.74 15.59 16.16
N VAL A 310 3.84 15.32 14.86
CA VAL A 310 5.01 15.64 14.02
C VAL A 310 5.11 17.14 13.75
N LEU A 311 4.01 17.79 13.37
CA LEU A 311 3.99 19.22 13.06
C LEU A 311 3.93 20.10 14.32
N GLY A 312 3.59 19.53 15.47
CA GLY A 312 3.42 20.27 16.74
C GLY A 312 2.16 21.14 16.78
N ARG A 313 1.28 21.04 15.78
CA ARG A 313 0.04 21.78 15.61
C ARG A 313 -0.96 21.00 14.76
N ASP A 314 -2.20 21.46 14.71
CA ASP A 314 -3.14 20.94 13.70
C ASP A 314 -2.59 21.23 12.29
N PRO A 315 -2.49 20.20 11.41
CA PRO A 315 -2.11 20.40 10.02
C PRO A 315 -3.11 21.32 9.32
N GLU A 316 -2.61 22.26 8.53
CA GLU A 316 -3.43 23.05 7.62
C GLU A 316 -3.90 22.18 6.43
N ALA A 317 -4.90 22.68 5.70
CA ALA A 317 -5.43 21.99 4.54
C ALA A 317 -4.31 21.71 3.52
N GLY A 318 -4.14 20.43 3.17
CA GLY A 318 -3.11 20.00 2.22
C GLY A 318 -1.75 19.67 2.83
N GLU A 319 -1.51 19.90 4.12
CA GLU A 319 -0.25 19.50 4.78
C GLU A 319 -0.24 18.01 5.15
N ASN A 320 -1.38 17.45 5.57
CA ASN A 320 -1.57 16.02 5.78
C ASN A 320 -2.45 15.46 4.66
N VAL A 321 -1.84 14.79 3.67
CA VAL A 321 -2.56 14.33 2.48
C VAL A 321 -3.39 13.08 2.78
N ILE A 322 -4.66 13.12 2.38
CA ILE A 322 -5.60 12.02 2.50
C ILE A 322 -6.09 11.64 1.11
N ILE A 323 -5.92 10.37 0.74
CA ILE A 323 -6.47 9.75 -0.48
C ILE A 323 -7.23 8.45 -0.18
N LEU A 324 -7.19 7.99 1.07
CA LEU A 324 -7.86 6.75 1.51
C LEU A 324 -9.39 6.84 1.43
N ASP A 325 -9.95 8.05 1.33
CA ASP A 325 -11.37 8.24 1.11
C ASP A 325 -11.81 7.73 -0.27
N GLU A 326 -10.95 7.85 -1.28
CA GLU A 326 -11.17 7.32 -2.63
C GLU A 326 -10.59 5.91 -2.85
N TYR A 327 -9.42 5.63 -2.29
CA TYR A 327 -8.67 4.40 -2.58
C TYR A 327 -8.82 3.30 -1.51
N ALA A 328 -9.40 3.63 -0.35
CA ALA A 328 -9.27 2.83 0.86
C ALA A 328 -7.78 2.58 1.21
N ASN A 329 -7.50 1.53 1.98
CA ASN A 329 -6.13 1.08 2.24
C ASN A 329 -5.58 0.34 1.02
N THR A 330 -4.46 0.82 0.49
CA THR A 330 -3.75 0.18 -0.63
C THR A 330 -2.38 -0.35 -0.19
N SER A 331 -2.24 -0.66 1.10
CA SER A 331 -1.05 -1.28 1.69
C SER A 331 0.23 -0.50 1.31
N SER A 332 1.19 -1.11 0.61
CA SER A 332 2.47 -0.45 0.31
C SER A 332 2.35 0.79 -0.57
N ALA A 333 1.32 0.87 -1.42
CA ALA A 333 1.18 1.93 -2.41
C ALA A 333 0.60 3.24 -1.83
N GLY A 334 -0.11 3.19 -0.70
CA GLY A 334 -0.91 4.32 -0.20
C GLY A 334 -0.15 5.64 -0.05
N SER A 335 1.02 5.61 0.59
CA SER A 335 1.85 6.82 0.75
C SER A 335 2.43 7.31 -0.59
N ILE A 336 2.61 6.41 -1.57
CA ILE A 336 3.08 6.78 -2.91
C ILE A 336 1.96 7.40 -3.74
N ILE A 337 0.71 6.94 -3.61
CA ILE A 337 -0.45 7.62 -4.23
C ILE A 337 -0.55 9.04 -3.69
N ALA A 338 -0.50 9.21 -2.36
CA ALA A 338 -0.57 10.52 -1.74
C ALA A 338 0.55 11.45 -2.25
N PHE A 339 1.77 10.93 -2.35
CA PHE A 339 2.91 11.66 -2.91
C PHE A 339 2.71 11.99 -4.40
N HIS A 340 2.29 11.03 -5.21
CA HIS A 340 2.03 11.23 -6.64
C HIS A 340 0.98 12.33 -6.89
N SER A 341 -0.13 12.30 -6.15
CA SER A 341 -1.28 13.18 -6.38
C SER A 341 -1.13 14.60 -5.82
N ALA A 342 -0.25 14.82 -4.85
CA ALA A 342 -0.16 16.08 -4.12
C ALA A 342 1.29 16.55 -3.95
N ASN A 343 1.96 16.90 -5.05
CA ASN A 343 3.36 17.35 -5.03
C ASN A 343 3.70 18.53 -5.97
N ASP A 344 2.71 19.10 -6.67
CA ASP A 344 2.92 20.11 -7.72
C ASP A 344 3.18 21.53 -7.19
N ASP A 345 2.67 21.86 -6.01
CA ASP A 345 2.76 23.20 -5.39
C ASP A 345 4.02 23.40 -4.54
N PHE A 346 5.01 22.52 -4.64
CA PHE A 346 6.30 22.63 -3.94
C PHE A 346 7.27 23.56 -4.69
N ALA A 347 7.87 24.51 -3.96
CA ALA A 347 9.00 25.30 -4.43
C ALA A 347 10.32 24.53 -4.22
N PRO A 348 11.36 24.75 -5.03
CA PRO A 348 12.70 24.22 -4.77
C PRO A 348 13.15 24.55 -3.34
N GLY A 349 13.64 23.54 -2.62
CA GLY A 349 14.04 23.65 -1.21
C GLY A 349 12.96 23.26 -0.20
N ASP A 350 11.68 23.25 -0.58
CA ASP A 350 10.61 22.76 0.30
C ASP A 350 10.83 21.28 0.65
N THR A 351 10.51 20.93 1.89
CA THR A 351 10.70 19.57 2.42
C THR A 351 9.39 18.89 2.73
N GLY A 352 9.37 17.57 2.55
CA GLY A 352 8.24 16.73 2.87
C GLY A 352 8.65 15.36 3.35
N LEU A 353 7.68 14.57 3.80
CA LEU A 353 7.89 13.25 4.36
C LEU A 353 6.97 12.24 3.69
N ILE A 354 7.56 11.20 3.08
CA ILE A 354 6.83 9.98 2.73
C ILE A 354 7.01 9.01 3.90
N CYS A 355 5.91 8.55 4.50
CA CYS A 355 5.97 7.60 5.60
C CYS A 355 4.95 6.48 5.43
N SER A 356 5.41 5.24 5.53
CA SER A 356 4.55 4.05 5.53
C SER A 356 4.64 3.34 6.88
N PHE A 357 3.56 2.68 7.29
CA PHE A 357 3.53 1.89 8.51
C PHE A 357 2.38 0.88 8.49
N GLY A 358 2.54 -0.25 9.15
CA GLY A 358 1.49 -1.27 9.22
C GLY A 358 2.02 -2.65 9.58
N ALA A 359 1.60 -3.68 8.85
CA ALA A 359 1.88 -5.08 9.18
C ALA A 359 3.38 -5.42 9.27
N GLY A 360 3.70 -6.35 10.17
CA GLY A 360 5.08 -6.74 10.53
C GLY A 360 5.29 -6.79 12.05
N TYR A 361 5.08 -5.71 12.82
CA TYR A 361 4.92 -4.34 12.37
C TYR A 361 6.12 -3.84 11.57
N SER A 362 5.85 -2.93 10.65
CA SER A 362 6.85 -2.23 9.86
C SER A 362 6.53 -0.73 9.84
N ALA A 363 7.58 0.08 9.78
CA ALA A 363 7.48 1.51 9.52
C ALA A 363 8.73 1.98 8.73
N GLY A 364 8.53 2.92 7.82
CA GLY A 364 9.60 3.52 7.04
C GLY A 364 9.35 5.00 6.82
N THR A 365 10.40 5.81 6.94
CA THR A 365 10.37 7.26 6.71
C THR A 365 11.38 7.61 5.61
N VAL A 366 10.94 8.44 4.67
CA VAL A 366 11.75 8.98 3.57
C VAL A 366 11.55 10.49 3.57
N PHE A 367 12.53 11.23 4.08
CA PHE A 367 12.52 12.69 4.00
C PHE A 367 13.00 13.12 2.62
N VAL A 368 12.26 14.03 2.01
CA VAL A 368 12.54 14.49 0.66
C VAL A 368 12.58 16.01 0.58
N ARG A 369 13.37 16.53 -0.36
CA ARG A 369 13.41 17.96 -0.71
C ARG A 369 13.15 18.14 -2.19
N LYS A 370 12.28 19.08 -2.55
CA LYS A 370 12.05 19.44 -3.94
C LYS A 370 13.31 20.08 -4.52
N ARG A 371 13.75 19.61 -5.69
CA ARG A 371 14.91 20.14 -6.42
C ARG A 371 14.55 21.31 -7.30
#